data_AF-A0AAU9RMC7-F1
#
_entry.id   AF-A0AAU9RMC7-F1
#
_cell.length_a   1.000
_cell.length_b   1.000
_cell.length_c   1.000
_cell.angle_alpha   90.00
_cell.angle_beta   90.00
_cell.angle_gamma   90.00
#
_symmetry.space_group_name_H-M   'P 1'
#
loop_
_entity.id
_entity.type
_entity.pdbx_description
1 polymer ?
#
loop_
_entity_poly.entity_id
_entity_poly.type
_entity_poly.pdbx_seq_one_letter_code
_entity_poly.pdbx_strand_id
1 'polypeptide(L)'
;MTALNNLSRNHHFHRSSFLGFSRSFQNLGISSNGPDFSSRSRSTPKYLSPTRAFFWNWGKTENSRPSKIQELNVYELNEGDRNSPAVLKLGKKPELCLGDLVPFTNKLYTGDLKKRVGITAGLCVLIQHVPEKNGDRFEASYSFYFGDYGHLSVQGPYLTYEDTLLAVTGGSGVFEGAYGQVKLRQLVYPTKLFYTFYLKGIADLPLELTGTAVTPTKDVKPAPEAKATEPGATIKNFTN
;
A
#
# COMPACT_ATOMS: atom_id res chain seq x y z
N MET A 1 -16.58 -39.10 -61.17
CA MET A 1 -15.45 -40.00 -61.46
C MET A 1 -14.23 -39.45 -60.72
N THR A 2 -13.60 -40.08 -59.73
CA THR A 2 -13.73 -41.40 -59.08
C THR A 2 -12.92 -41.35 -57.76
N ALA A 3 -13.49 -41.93 -56.69
CA ALA A 3 -12.93 -42.57 -55.46
C ALA A 3 -11.70 -41.98 -54.72
N LEU A 4 -11.75 -41.66 -53.41
CA LEU A 4 -11.94 -42.47 -52.17
C LEU A 4 -10.67 -43.20 -51.64
N ASN A 5 -10.30 -42.89 -50.39
CA ASN A 5 -10.00 -43.79 -49.24
C ASN A 5 -9.22 -42.98 -48.18
N ASN A 6 -9.77 -42.55 -47.03
CA ASN A 6 -10.20 -43.28 -45.84
C ASN A 6 -9.19 -44.32 -45.30
N LEU A 7 -8.61 -44.03 -44.13
CA LEU A 7 -8.29 -45.04 -43.10
C LEU A 7 -8.37 -44.40 -41.71
N SER A 8 -9.35 -44.90 -40.97
CA SER A 8 -9.61 -44.73 -39.54
C SER A 8 -8.73 -45.68 -38.74
N ARG A 9 -8.33 -45.30 -37.51
CA ARG A 9 -8.10 -46.27 -36.42
C ARG A 9 -8.26 -45.63 -35.03
N ASN A 10 -9.36 -45.99 -34.39
CA ASN A 10 -9.62 -45.90 -32.95
C ASN A 10 -8.79 -46.94 -32.18
N HIS A 11 -8.43 -46.62 -30.93
CA HIS A 11 -8.54 -47.44 -29.70
C HIS A 11 -8.02 -46.57 -28.52
N HIS A 12 -8.90 -46.01 -27.69
CA HIS A 12 -9.46 -46.53 -26.43
C HIS A 12 -8.52 -46.53 -25.21
N PHE A 13 -8.94 -45.71 -24.23
CA PHE A 13 -8.84 -45.81 -22.77
C PHE A 13 -7.48 -45.99 -22.08
N HIS A 14 -7.11 -44.98 -21.27
CA HIS A 14 -6.94 -45.20 -19.82
C HIS A 14 -7.26 -43.94 -19.01
N ARG A 15 -7.96 -44.18 -17.90
CA ARG A 15 -8.51 -43.26 -16.91
C ARG A 15 -7.62 -43.31 -15.67
N SER A 16 -7.11 -42.18 -15.21
CA SER A 16 -6.61 -41.91 -13.84
C SER A 16 -5.99 -40.52 -13.84
N SER A 17 -6.12 -39.63 -12.87
CA SER A 17 -6.87 -39.56 -11.63
C SER A 17 -6.60 -38.13 -11.10
N PHE A 18 -7.62 -37.49 -10.54
CA PHE A 18 -7.50 -36.20 -9.85
C PHE A 18 -6.41 -36.24 -8.77
N LEU A 19 -5.49 -35.27 -8.78
CA LEU A 19 -4.62 -34.97 -7.65
C LEU A 19 -5.16 -33.74 -6.93
N GLY A 20 -6.05 -33.98 -5.96
CA GLY A 20 -6.38 -33.01 -4.93
C GLY A 20 -5.29 -32.98 -3.88
N PHE A 21 -4.75 -31.80 -3.59
CA PHE A 21 -3.90 -31.59 -2.43
C PHE A 21 -4.77 -31.40 -1.19
N SER A 22 -4.93 -32.48 -0.42
CA SER A 22 -5.35 -32.41 0.98
C SER A 22 -4.36 -33.22 1.80
N ARG A 23 -3.54 -32.54 2.62
CA ARG A 23 -2.72 -33.19 3.65
C ARG A 23 -3.19 -32.69 5.00
N SER A 24 -3.85 -33.61 5.71
CA SER A 24 -4.17 -33.58 7.12
C SER A 24 -2.91 -33.37 7.96
N PHE A 25 -2.94 -32.41 8.90
CA PHE A 25 -1.94 -32.28 9.94
C PHE A 25 -2.10 -33.43 10.95
N GLN A 26 -1.10 -34.28 11.07
CA GLN A 26 -1.00 -35.26 12.15
C GLN A 26 -0.14 -34.67 13.28
N ASN A 27 -0.68 -34.73 14.50
CA ASN A 27 -0.06 -34.33 15.75
C ASN A 27 1.32 -34.98 15.94
N LEU A 28 2.36 -34.16 16.02
CA LEU A 28 3.67 -34.55 16.54
C LEU A 28 3.67 -34.41 18.06
N GLY A 29 3.51 -35.55 18.75
CA GLY A 29 3.76 -35.66 20.19
C GLY A 29 5.27 -35.70 20.45
N ILE A 30 5.76 -34.73 21.23
CA ILE A 30 7.17 -34.64 21.62
C ILE A 30 7.37 -35.53 22.86
N SER A 31 8.13 -36.60 22.71
CA SER A 31 8.56 -37.50 23.79
C SER A 31 9.88 -36.99 24.38
N SER A 32 9.88 -36.56 25.64
CA SER A 32 11.08 -36.15 26.38
C SER A 32 11.61 -37.30 27.24
N ASN A 33 12.73 -37.90 26.84
CA ASN A 33 13.53 -38.79 27.70
C ASN A 33 14.59 -37.95 28.43
N GLY A 34 14.40 -37.73 29.73
CA GLY A 34 15.43 -37.22 30.64
C GLY A 34 15.85 -38.31 31.64
N PRO A 35 17.10 -38.33 32.14
CA PRO A 35 17.52 -39.28 33.15
C PRO A 35 17.21 -38.78 34.57
N ASP A 36 16.72 -39.71 35.40
CA ASP A 36 16.41 -39.57 36.82
C ASP A 36 17.62 -39.22 37.69
N PHE A 37 17.45 -38.29 38.64
CA PHE A 37 18.24 -38.26 39.88
C PHE A 37 17.41 -37.80 41.09
N SER A 38 17.08 -38.80 41.93
CA SER A 38 16.92 -38.83 43.39
C SER A 38 16.22 -37.70 44.13
N SER A 39 15.10 -38.08 44.76
CA SER A 39 14.42 -37.38 45.85
C SER A 39 15.32 -37.15 47.07
N ARG A 40 15.44 -35.89 47.51
CA ARG A 40 15.85 -35.56 48.89
C ARG A 40 14.95 -34.47 49.45
N SER A 41 14.06 -34.88 50.34
CA SER A 41 13.19 -34.04 51.15
C SER A 41 13.99 -33.35 52.26
N ARG A 42 14.00 -32.01 52.33
CA ARG A 42 13.82 -31.25 53.59
C ARG A 42 13.73 -29.73 53.44
N SER A 43 12.85 -29.19 54.28
CA SER A 43 12.78 -27.87 54.91
C SER A 43 12.57 -26.62 54.06
N THR A 44 11.35 -26.09 54.18
CA THR A 44 11.00 -24.68 54.05
C THR A 44 11.86 -23.77 54.93
N PRO A 45 12.17 -22.57 54.44
CA PRO A 45 11.98 -21.36 55.22
C PRO A 45 10.95 -20.45 54.56
N LYS A 46 10.05 -19.96 55.41
CA LYS A 46 9.13 -18.85 55.16
C LYS A 46 9.96 -17.58 54.89
N TYR A 47 9.34 -16.61 54.21
CA TYR A 47 9.85 -15.28 53.82
C TYR A 47 10.46 -15.17 52.42
N LEU A 48 9.59 -15.18 51.41
CA LEU A 48 9.75 -14.30 50.25
C LEU A 48 8.40 -13.62 49.99
N SER A 49 8.42 -12.30 49.96
CA SER A 49 7.28 -11.46 49.60
C SER A 49 6.79 -11.85 48.21
N PRO A 50 5.47 -11.85 47.95
CA PRO A 50 5.01 -11.92 46.58
C PRO A 50 5.43 -10.60 45.93
N THR A 51 6.40 -10.66 45.02
CA THR A 51 6.63 -9.59 44.05
C THR A 51 5.28 -9.31 43.41
N ARG A 52 4.68 -8.19 43.83
CA ARG A 52 3.44 -7.67 43.28
C ARG A 52 3.76 -7.37 41.83
N ALA A 53 3.45 -8.31 40.95
CA ALA A 53 3.41 -8.04 39.53
C ALA A 53 2.55 -6.79 39.38
N PHE A 54 3.16 -5.72 38.89
CA PHE A 54 2.47 -4.48 38.59
C PHE A 54 1.53 -4.79 37.42
N PHE A 55 0.36 -5.36 37.72
CA PHE A 55 -0.79 -5.29 36.86
C PHE A 55 -1.25 -3.84 36.96
N TRP A 56 -0.66 -3.00 36.10
CA TRP A 56 -1.17 -1.67 35.85
C TRP A 56 -2.62 -1.84 35.45
N ASN A 57 -3.48 -1.29 36.31
CA ASN A 57 -4.90 -1.19 36.11
C ASN A 57 -5.11 -0.52 34.75
N TRP A 58 -5.38 -1.29 33.70
CA TRP A 58 -5.90 -0.77 32.44
C TRP A 58 -7.32 -0.31 32.73
N GLY A 59 -7.41 0.83 33.42
CA GLY A 59 -8.62 1.61 33.46
C GLY A 59 -9.09 1.75 32.02
N LYS A 60 -10.38 1.54 31.82
CA LYS A 60 -11.07 1.89 30.60
C LYS A 60 -10.96 3.40 30.40
N THR A 61 -9.81 3.87 29.94
CA THR A 61 -9.75 5.11 29.19
C THR A 61 -10.24 4.69 27.81
N GLU A 62 -11.54 4.87 27.55
CA GLU A 62 -12.01 4.94 26.18
C GLU A 62 -11.35 6.17 25.54
N ASN A 63 -10.08 6.04 25.15
CA ASN A 63 -9.49 6.91 24.14
C ASN A 63 -10.12 6.51 22.81
N SER A 64 -11.40 6.87 22.63
CA SER A 64 -12.08 6.73 21.36
C SER A 64 -11.27 7.51 20.34
N ARG A 65 -10.68 6.82 19.36
CA ARG A 65 -9.94 7.47 18.26
C ARG A 65 -10.83 8.57 17.65
N PRO A 66 -10.28 9.76 17.34
CA PRO A 66 -11.05 10.80 16.68
C PRO A 66 -11.82 10.24 15.47
N SER A 67 -13.14 10.40 15.47
CA SER A 67 -14.03 9.91 14.41
C SER A 67 -14.26 10.94 13.29
N LYS A 68 -13.90 12.20 13.55
CA LYS A 68 -13.96 13.31 12.59
C LYS A 68 -13.14 12.97 11.35
N ILE A 69 -13.77 13.11 10.20
CA ILE A 69 -13.10 12.99 8.90
C ILE A 69 -12.45 14.34 8.58
N GLN A 70 -11.18 14.30 8.19
CA GLN A 70 -10.44 15.43 7.68
C GLN A 70 -10.02 15.18 6.25
N GLU A 71 -10.27 16.16 5.38
CA GLU A 71 -9.86 16.08 3.98
C GLU A 71 -8.45 16.66 3.79
N LEU A 72 -7.59 15.91 3.10
CA LEU A 72 -6.30 16.37 2.64
C LEU A 72 -6.21 16.16 1.13
N ASN A 73 -5.99 17.25 0.40
CA ASN A 73 -5.88 17.22 -1.05
C ASN A 73 -4.42 17.41 -1.47
N VAL A 74 -3.94 16.60 -2.41
CA VAL A 74 -2.56 16.69 -2.94
C VAL A 74 -2.51 16.39 -4.42
N TYR A 75 -1.50 16.95 -5.09
CA TYR A 75 -1.17 16.64 -6.47
C TYR A 75 0.13 15.84 -6.54
N GLU A 76 0.09 14.73 -7.26
CA GLU A 76 1.27 13.94 -7.61
C GLU A 76 1.62 14.20 -9.07
N LEU A 77 2.83 14.68 -9.31
CA LEU A 77 3.30 15.08 -10.63
C LEU A 77 4.60 14.36 -10.96
N ASN A 78 4.59 13.63 -12.07
CA ASN A 78 5.82 13.14 -12.68
C ASN A 78 6.38 14.23 -13.59
N GLU A 79 7.47 14.86 -13.16
CA GLU A 79 8.14 15.92 -13.91
C GLU A 79 9.24 15.39 -14.86
N GLY A 80 9.38 14.07 -15.00
CA GLY A 80 10.32 13.44 -15.92
C GLY A 80 11.78 13.46 -15.46
N ASP A 81 12.05 13.83 -14.21
CA ASP A 81 13.38 14.09 -13.67
C ASP A 81 13.82 13.12 -12.54
N ARG A 82 13.11 11.99 -12.38
CA ARG A 82 13.33 11.02 -11.27
C ARG A 82 13.61 9.59 -11.72
N ASN A 83 13.87 9.35 -13.00
CA ASN A 83 13.99 8.00 -13.58
C ASN A 83 12.77 7.11 -13.23
N SER A 84 11.57 7.72 -13.21
CA SER A 84 10.32 7.10 -12.77
C SER A 84 9.23 7.29 -13.84
N PRO A 85 8.35 6.30 -14.04
CA PRO A 85 8.41 4.95 -13.46
C PRO A 85 9.50 4.08 -14.08
N ALA A 86 9.94 3.04 -13.37
CA ALA A 86 10.79 1.99 -13.93
C ALA A 86 9.94 0.77 -14.25
N VAL A 87 9.76 0.45 -15.54
CA VAL A 87 8.94 -0.71 -15.95
C VAL A 87 9.82 -1.95 -16.02
N LEU A 88 9.61 -2.89 -15.09
CA LEU A 88 10.25 -4.19 -15.09
C LEU A 88 9.33 -5.19 -15.79
N LYS A 89 9.58 -5.42 -17.08
CA LYS A 89 8.84 -6.41 -17.88
C LYS A 89 9.36 -7.81 -17.57
N LEU A 90 8.72 -8.47 -16.62
CA LEU A 90 9.03 -9.83 -16.19
C LEU A 90 8.19 -10.87 -16.95
N GLY A 91 7.04 -10.42 -17.46
CA GLY A 91 6.16 -11.22 -18.29
C GLY A 91 6.71 -11.44 -19.70
N LYS A 92 6.23 -12.51 -20.33
CA LYS A 92 6.66 -12.93 -21.68
C LYS A 92 5.83 -12.31 -22.81
N LYS A 93 4.90 -11.40 -22.50
CA LYS A 93 4.01 -10.78 -23.49
C LYS A 93 4.57 -9.44 -23.99
N PRO A 94 4.26 -9.06 -25.25
CA PRO A 94 4.59 -7.74 -25.77
C PRO A 94 3.87 -6.61 -25.02
N GLU A 95 2.62 -6.83 -24.64
CA GLU A 95 1.87 -5.95 -23.75
C GLU A 95 2.26 -6.18 -22.29
N LEU A 96 1.95 -5.19 -21.46
CA LEU A 96 1.98 -5.32 -20.02
C LEU A 96 1.12 -6.53 -19.60
N CYS A 97 1.67 -7.43 -18.77
CA CYS A 97 0.93 -8.59 -18.29
C CYS A 97 1.24 -9.00 -16.84
N LEU A 98 0.37 -9.83 -16.26
CA LEU A 98 0.45 -10.27 -14.87
C LEU A 98 1.88 -10.58 -14.43
N GLY A 99 2.32 -9.94 -13.35
CA GLY A 99 3.65 -10.10 -12.76
C GLY A 99 4.66 -9.03 -13.19
N ASP A 100 4.37 -8.19 -14.19
CA ASP A 100 5.16 -7.00 -14.45
C ASP A 100 5.12 -6.06 -13.24
N LEU A 101 6.28 -5.48 -12.91
CA LEU A 101 6.47 -4.64 -11.74
C LEU A 101 6.82 -3.22 -12.17
N VAL A 102 6.25 -2.24 -11.49
CA VAL A 102 6.47 -0.82 -11.78
C VAL A 102 6.81 -0.09 -10.48
N PRO A 103 8.08 -0.12 -10.04
CA PRO A 103 8.57 0.83 -9.05
C PRO A 103 8.43 2.26 -9.56
N PHE A 104 8.04 3.18 -8.67
CA PHE A 104 7.87 4.58 -9.04
C PHE A 104 8.15 5.54 -7.87
N THR A 105 8.48 6.77 -8.23
CA THR A 105 8.50 7.92 -7.33
C THR A 105 8.22 9.20 -8.10
N ASN A 106 7.24 9.98 -7.67
CA ASN A 106 6.86 11.25 -8.28
C ASN A 106 6.90 12.38 -7.26
N LYS A 107 6.88 13.63 -7.72
CA LYS A 107 6.86 14.81 -6.83
C LYS A 107 5.45 15.01 -6.27
N LEU A 108 5.36 15.47 -5.04
CA LEU A 108 4.11 15.71 -4.33
C LEU A 108 3.97 17.19 -3.95
N TYR A 109 2.80 17.76 -4.23
CA TYR A 109 2.44 19.16 -3.98
C TYR A 109 1.15 19.26 -3.16
N THR A 110 0.99 20.37 -2.44
CA THR A 110 -0.27 20.70 -1.75
C THR A 110 -1.44 20.81 -2.73
N GLY A 111 -2.66 20.64 -2.22
CA GLY A 111 -3.90 20.75 -3.01
C GLY A 111 -4.11 22.13 -3.63
N ASP A 112 -3.56 23.18 -3.04
CA ASP A 112 -3.58 24.53 -3.60
C ASP A 112 -2.47 24.80 -4.63
N LEU A 113 -1.60 23.80 -4.89
CA LEU A 113 -0.46 23.82 -5.81
C LEU A 113 0.64 24.84 -5.46
N LYS A 114 0.61 25.44 -4.26
CA LYS A 114 1.54 26.49 -3.85
C LYS A 114 2.81 25.99 -3.17
N LYS A 115 2.82 24.74 -2.69
CA LYS A 115 3.99 24.19 -1.97
C LYS A 115 4.40 22.82 -2.48
N ARG A 116 5.71 22.62 -2.64
CA ARG A 116 6.31 21.29 -2.75
C ARG A 116 6.38 20.66 -1.36
N VAL A 117 5.73 19.51 -1.18
CA VAL A 117 5.64 18.82 0.12
C VAL A 117 6.57 17.61 0.19
N GLY A 118 6.74 16.89 -0.92
CA GLY A 118 7.61 15.74 -0.89
C GLY A 118 7.54 14.88 -2.14
N ILE A 119 7.40 13.57 -1.93
CA ILE A 119 7.34 12.56 -2.99
C ILE A 119 6.29 11.48 -2.69
N THR A 120 5.83 10.80 -3.72
CA THR A 120 5.35 9.42 -3.61
C THR A 120 6.52 8.46 -3.79
N ALA A 121 6.47 7.29 -3.15
CA ALA A 121 7.39 6.20 -3.43
C ALA A 121 6.74 4.84 -3.16
N GLY A 122 6.87 3.92 -4.10
CA GLY A 122 6.42 2.54 -3.89
C GLY A 122 6.41 1.71 -5.17
N LEU A 123 5.48 0.77 -5.21
CA LEU A 123 5.42 -0.28 -6.22
C LEU A 123 3.98 -0.49 -6.71
N CYS A 124 3.83 -0.56 -8.03
CA CYS A 124 2.65 -1.10 -8.68
C CYS A 124 2.96 -2.50 -9.23
N VAL A 125 2.11 -3.47 -8.90
CA VAL A 125 2.12 -4.82 -9.46
C VAL A 125 1.02 -4.90 -10.48
N LEU A 126 1.36 -5.24 -11.72
CA LEU A 126 0.36 -5.37 -12.77
C LEU A 126 -0.49 -6.63 -12.55
N ILE A 127 -1.80 -6.45 -12.55
CA ILE A 127 -2.78 -7.55 -12.40
C ILE A 127 -3.28 -7.99 -13.77
N GLN A 128 -3.70 -7.06 -14.61
CA GLN A 128 -4.22 -7.35 -15.95
C GLN A 128 -4.16 -6.13 -16.86
N HIS A 129 -3.86 -6.36 -18.14
CA HIS A 129 -4.20 -5.45 -19.21
C HIS A 129 -5.70 -5.60 -19.55
N VAL A 130 -6.39 -4.50 -19.79
CA VAL A 130 -7.83 -4.44 -20.09
C VAL A 130 -8.03 -3.79 -21.47
N PRO A 131 -8.03 -4.59 -22.55
CA PRO A 131 -8.06 -4.07 -23.92
C PRO A 131 -9.27 -3.18 -24.21
N GLU A 132 -10.44 -3.52 -23.65
CA GLU A 132 -11.70 -2.80 -23.88
C GLU A 132 -11.68 -1.37 -23.30
N LYS A 133 -10.76 -1.12 -22.36
CA LYS A 133 -10.54 0.19 -21.73
C LYS A 133 -9.26 0.86 -22.20
N ASN A 134 -8.48 0.20 -23.06
CA ASN A 134 -7.15 0.63 -23.47
C ASN A 134 -6.29 1.02 -22.25
N GLY A 135 -6.25 0.16 -21.24
CA GLY A 135 -5.56 0.47 -20.00
C GLY A 135 -5.29 -0.74 -19.13
N ASP A 136 -4.76 -0.48 -17.95
CA ASP A 136 -4.14 -1.49 -17.10
C ASP A 136 -4.71 -1.38 -15.69
N ARG A 137 -4.83 -2.54 -15.03
CA ARG A 137 -5.16 -2.65 -13.61
C ARG A 137 -3.91 -3.03 -12.83
N PHE A 138 -3.53 -2.19 -11.89
CA PHE A 138 -2.47 -2.44 -10.93
C PHE A 138 -3.03 -2.64 -9.54
N GLU A 139 -2.33 -3.45 -8.74
CA GLU A 139 -2.37 -3.39 -7.28
C GLU A 139 -1.17 -2.54 -6.84
N ALA A 140 -1.43 -1.46 -6.11
CA ALA A 140 -0.44 -0.49 -5.71
C ALA A 140 -0.22 -0.52 -4.19
N SER A 141 1.04 -0.45 -3.78
CA SER A 141 1.46 -0.28 -2.37
C SER A 141 2.55 0.78 -2.33
N TYR A 142 2.26 1.92 -1.71
CA TYR A 142 3.16 3.08 -1.73
C TYR A 142 2.85 4.06 -0.60
N SER A 143 3.75 5.02 -0.43
CA SER A 143 3.66 6.05 0.60
C SER A 143 3.76 7.46 0.02
N PHE A 144 3.17 8.42 0.72
CA PHE A 144 3.20 9.85 0.47
C PHE A 144 4.02 10.51 1.57
N TYR A 145 5.16 11.10 1.22
CA TYR A 145 6.07 11.73 2.17
C TYR A 145 5.86 13.25 2.20
N PHE A 146 5.76 13.80 3.41
CA PHE A 146 5.48 15.20 3.69
C PHE A 146 6.60 15.82 4.54
N GLY A 147 7.86 15.54 4.22
CA GLY A 147 9.01 16.09 4.94
C GLY A 147 8.95 15.80 6.44
N ASP A 148 9.19 16.82 7.26
CA ASP A 148 9.15 16.72 8.73
C ASP A 148 7.77 16.32 9.29
N TYR A 149 6.67 16.47 8.52
CA TYR A 149 5.34 16.08 9.00
C TYR A 149 5.16 14.55 9.08
N GLY A 150 5.98 13.78 8.37
CA GLY A 150 5.87 12.31 8.30
C GLY A 150 5.33 11.82 6.96
N HIS A 151 4.64 10.68 6.98
CA HIS A 151 4.11 10.07 5.76
C HIS A 151 2.76 9.40 5.98
N LEU A 152 2.04 9.18 4.88
CA LEU A 152 0.85 8.32 4.80
C LEU A 152 1.17 7.12 3.91
N SER A 153 0.71 5.94 4.29
CA SER A 153 0.83 4.73 3.48
C SER A 153 -0.52 4.30 2.95
N VAL A 154 -0.54 3.80 1.72
CA VAL A 154 -1.76 3.34 1.05
C VAL A 154 -1.56 2.01 0.35
N GLN A 155 -2.66 1.30 0.20
CA GLN A 155 -2.71 0.06 -0.58
C GLN A 155 -4.04 -0.06 -1.31
N GLY A 156 -4.02 -0.52 -2.56
CA GLY A 156 -5.24 -0.85 -3.30
C GLY A 156 -5.12 -0.67 -4.81
N PRO A 157 -6.26 -0.61 -5.52
CA PRO A 157 -6.27 -0.60 -6.98
C PRO A 157 -5.80 0.75 -7.55
N TYR A 158 -4.98 0.68 -8.60
CA TYR A 158 -4.74 1.79 -9.51
C TYR A 158 -5.17 1.36 -10.92
N LEU A 159 -6.17 2.04 -11.47
CA LEU A 159 -6.70 1.79 -12.81
C LEU A 159 -6.33 2.96 -13.71
N THR A 160 -5.70 2.70 -14.86
CA THR A 160 -5.25 3.77 -15.76
C THR A 160 -6.39 4.41 -16.58
N TYR A 161 -7.63 3.97 -16.37
CA TYR A 161 -8.80 4.36 -17.15
C TYR A 161 -9.96 4.92 -16.32
N GLU A 162 -9.90 4.87 -14.98
CA GLU A 162 -10.96 5.40 -14.11
C GLU A 162 -10.47 5.73 -12.70
N ASP A 163 -11.24 6.56 -11.99
CA ASP A 163 -10.99 6.90 -10.58
C ASP A 163 -11.06 5.66 -9.69
N THR A 164 -10.24 5.63 -8.64
CA THR A 164 -10.21 4.52 -7.67
C THR A 164 -10.23 5.02 -6.22
N LEU A 165 -10.54 4.11 -5.29
CA LEU A 165 -10.35 4.30 -3.86
C LEU A 165 -9.30 3.31 -3.36
N LEU A 166 -8.28 3.82 -2.67
CA LEU A 166 -7.26 3.02 -1.99
C LEU A 166 -7.47 3.12 -0.47
N ALA A 167 -7.07 2.08 0.24
CA ALA A 167 -7.06 2.08 1.70
C ALA A 167 -5.89 2.93 2.22
N VAL A 168 -6.15 3.78 3.22
CA VAL A 168 -5.08 4.39 4.03
C VAL A 168 -4.74 3.39 5.12
N THR A 169 -3.53 2.83 5.05
CA THR A 169 -3.08 1.74 5.93
C THR A 169 -2.39 2.21 7.19
N GLY A 170 -1.99 3.49 7.23
CA GLY A 170 -1.33 4.10 8.37
C GLY A 170 -0.61 5.39 8.01
N GLY A 171 0.12 5.92 8.98
CA GLY A 171 1.02 7.04 8.79
C GLY A 171 1.96 7.22 9.98
N SER A 172 2.87 8.19 9.86
CA SER A 172 3.82 8.59 10.92
C SER A 172 3.77 10.09 11.16
N GLY A 173 4.42 10.55 12.24
CA GLY A 173 4.48 11.97 12.57
C GLY A 173 3.09 12.52 12.85
N VAL A 174 2.69 13.61 12.19
CA VAL A 174 1.33 14.17 12.36
C VAL A 174 0.23 13.24 11.85
N PHE A 175 0.61 12.21 11.07
CA PHE A 175 -0.30 11.19 10.53
C PHE A 175 -0.28 9.88 11.35
N GLU A 176 0.36 9.85 12.52
CA GLU A 176 0.36 8.66 13.38
C GLU A 176 -1.08 8.24 13.74
N GLY A 177 -1.42 6.97 13.47
CA GLY A 177 -2.76 6.44 13.72
C GLY A 177 -3.79 6.76 12.64
N ALA A 178 -3.39 7.40 11.53
CA ALA A 178 -4.26 7.68 10.40
C ALA A 178 -4.86 6.39 9.80
N TYR A 179 -6.16 6.43 9.51
CA TYR A 179 -6.86 5.39 8.77
C TYR A 179 -7.97 6.02 7.92
N GLY A 180 -8.50 5.26 6.97
CA GLY A 180 -9.57 5.72 6.07
C GLY A 180 -9.33 5.27 4.64
N GLN A 181 -9.66 6.14 3.69
CA GLN A 181 -9.51 5.88 2.27
C GLN A 181 -9.02 7.13 1.55
N VAL A 182 -8.40 6.94 0.39
CA VAL A 182 -7.99 8.03 -0.51
C VAL A 182 -8.60 7.80 -1.87
N LYS A 183 -9.20 8.85 -2.44
CA LYS A 183 -9.67 8.85 -3.82
C LYS A 183 -8.52 9.25 -4.74
N LEU A 184 -8.19 8.38 -5.70
CA LEU A 184 -7.19 8.63 -6.74
C LEU A 184 -7.88 9.11 -8.03
N ARG A 185 -7.54 10.35 -8.38
CA ARG A 185 -7.81 11.15 -9.58
C ARG A 185 -6.80 11.07 -10.71
N GLN A 186 -6.93 10.25 -11.75
CA GLN A 186 -6.02 10.39 -12.90
C GLN A 186 -6.42 11.57 -13.80
N LEU A 187 -5.54 12.57 -13.94
CA LEU A 187 -5.80 13.77 -14.75
C LEU A 187 -5.20 13.64 -16.15
N VAL A 188 -3.92 13.27 -16.19
CA VAL A 188 -3.14 13.05 -17.41
C VAL A 188 -2.31 11.80 -17.18
N TYR A 189 -2.58 10.74 -17.92
CA TYR A 189 -1.80 9.51 -17.84
C TYR A 189 -0.40 9.70 -18.46
N PRO A 190 0.69 9.24 -17.82
CA PRO A 190 0.85 8.83 -16.42
C PRO A 190 1.39 9.95 -15.51
N THR A 191 1.30 11.22 -15.93
CA THR A 191 2.12 12.32 -15.37
C THR A 191 1.42 13.19 -14.33
N LYS A 192 0.08 13.18 -14.25
CA LYS A 192 -0.65 14.03 -13.31
C LYS A 192 -1.78 13.26 -12.62
N LEU A 193 -1.68 13.15 -11.30
CA LEU A 193 -2.69 12.57 -10.45
C LEU A 193 -3.09 13.55 -9.34
N PHE A 194 -4.33 13.43 -8.87
CA PHE A 194 -4.88 14.19 -7.76
C PHE A 194 -5.47 13.26 -6.73
N TYR A 195 -5.22 13.52 -5.46
CA TYR A 195 -5.71 12.69 -4.37
C TYR A 195 -6.54 13.50 -3.40
N THR A 196 -7.64 12.91 -2.94
CA THR A 196 -8.41 13.39 -1.78
C THR A 196 -8.41 12.31 -0.72
N PHE A 197 -7.65 12.53 0.35
CA PHE A 197 -7.62 11.66 1.51
C PHE A 197 -8.79 11.99 2.43
N TYR A 198 -9.46 10.97 2.94
CA TYR A 198 -10.49 11.07 3.97
C TYR A 198 -9.95 10.45 5.26
N LEU A 199 -9.17 11.24 6.00
CA LEU A 199 -8.39 10.79 7.14
C LEU A 199 -9.22 10.81 8.42
N LYS A 200 -9.05 9.77 9.24
CA LYS A 200 -9.61 9.64 10.59
C LYS A 200 -8.49 9.27 11.56
N GLY A 201 -8.76 9.42 12.86
CA GLY A 201 -7.84 8.95 13.92
C GLY A 201 -6.68 9.88 14.25
N ILE A 202 -6.60 11.05 13.63
CA ILE A 202 -5.51 12.03 13.80
C ILE A 202 -6.02 13.35 14.38
N ALA A 203 -5.09 14.14 14.95
CA ALA A 203 -5.34 15.52 15.34
C ALA A 203 -5.61 16.41 14.12
N ASP A 204 -6.04 17.65 14.34
CA ASP A 204 -6.31 18.58 13.23
C ASP A 204 -5.05 18.78 12.37
N LEU A 205 -5.24 18.71 11.05
CA LEU A 205 -4.14 18.84 10.08
C LEU A 205 -3.50 20.24 10.14
N PRO A 206 -2.17 20.35 9.91
CA PRO A 206 -1.51 21.65 9.79
C PRO A 206 -2.13 22.51 8.68
N LEU A 207 -2.39 23.78 8.97
CA LEU A 207 -3.01 24.72 8.03
C LEU A 207 -2.26 24.85 6.70
N GLU A 208 -0.94 24.69 6.73
CA GLU A 208 -0.08 24.72 5.54
C GLU A 208 -0.43 23.61 4.53
N LEU A 209 -1.02 22.50 4.97
CA LEU A 209 -1.42 21.38 4.13
C LEU A 209 -2.89 21.44 3.69
N THR A 210 -3.71 22.32 4.28
CA THR A 210 -5.17 22.35 4.10
C THR A 210 -5.65 23.60 3.36
N GLY A 211 -4.80 24.20 2.52
CA GLY A 211 -5.21 25.28 1.62
C GLY A 211 -6.34 24.85 0.68
N THR A 212 -7.18 25.81 0.26
CA THR A 212 -8.28 25.54 -0.69
C THR A 212 -7.75 24.91 -1.97
N ALA A 213 -8.19 23.68 -2.24
CA ALA A 213 -7.67 22.93 -3.38
C ALA A 213 -8.02 23.60 -4.71
N VAL A 214 -7.04 23.68 -5.61
CA VAL A 214 -7.27 24.06 -7.00
C VAL A 214 -8.09 22.97 -7.67
N THR A 215 -9.12 23.36 -8.43
CA THR A 215 -9.96 22.41 -9.16
C THR A 215 -9.12 21.54 -10.08
N PRO A 216 -9.17 20.20 -9.91
CA PRO A 216 -8.28 19.32 -10.64
C PRO A 216 -8.73 19.15 -12.11
N THR A 217 -7.91 19.68 -13.02
CA THR A 217 -8.06 19.63 -14.48
C THR A 217 -6.77 19.14 -15.16
N LYS A 218 -6.78 18.93 -16.48
CA LYS A 218 -5.59 18.51 -17.23
C LYS A 218 -4.48 19.59 -17.27
N ASP A 219 -4.86 20.85 -17.16
CA ASP A 219 -3.99 22.01 -17.38
C ASP A 219 -3.29 22.51 -16.11
N VAL A 220 -3.63 21.96 -14.95
CA VAL A 220 -3.02 22.33 -13.66
C VAL A 220 -1.50 22.19 -13.71
N LYS A 221 -0.84 23.15 -13.05
CA LYS A 221 0.61 23.22 -12.89
C LYS A 221 0.90 23.69 -11.47
N PRO A 222 2.01 23.21 -10.86
CA PRO A 222 2.46 23.77 -9.59
C PRO A 222 2.80 25.26 -9.78
N ALA A 223 2.69 26.04 -8.72
CA ALA A 223 3.20 27.41 -8.72
C ALA A 223 4.68 27.42 -9.14
N PRO A 224 5.14 28.39 -9.96
CA PRO A 224 6.53 28.45 -10.40
C PRO A 224 7.54 28.39 -9.25
N GLU A 225 7.24 29.04 -8.13
CA GLU A 225 8.06 29.09 -6.92
C GLU A 225 8.12 27.70 -6.26
N ALA A 226 7.01 26.97 -6.22
CA ALA A 226 6.95 25.62 -5.67
C ALA A 226 7.74 24.63 -6.54
N LYS A 227 7.69 24.83 -7.87
CA LYS A 227 8.46 24.03 -8.82
C LYS A 227 9.97 24.31 -8.72
N ALA A 228 10.34 25.57 -8.55
CA ALA A 228 11.71 26.02 -8.34
C ALA A 228 12.22 25.76 -6.91
N THR A 229 11.37 25.26 -6.01
CA THR A 229 11.68 24.99 -4.60
C THR A 229 12.17 26.22 -3.83
N GLU A 230 11.64 27.40 -4.18
CA GLU A 230 12.01 28.67 -3.57
C GLU A 230 11.63 28.72 -2.07
N PRO A 231 12.34 29.52 -1.25
CA PRO A 231 11.98 29.74 0.15
C PRO A 231 10.53 30.15 0.32
N GLY A 232 9.79 29.46 1.20
CA GLY A 232 8.37 29.70 1.44
C GLY A 232 7.41 28.96 0.49
N ALA A 233 7.90 28.44 -0.65
CA ALA A 233 7.13 27.60 -1.57
C ALA A 233 7.42 26.09 -1.39
N THR A 234 8.08 25.74 -0.30
CA THR A 234 8.27 24.37 0.17
C THR A 234 7.82 24.29 1.63
N ILE A 235 7.52 23.08 2.09
CA ILE A 235 7.45 22.81 3.52
C ILE A 235 8.86 22.61 4.08
N LYS A 236 8.99 22.68 5.41
CA LYS A 236 10.25 22.38 6.09
C LYS A 236 10.72 20.96 5.76
N ASN A 237 11.97 20.85 5.31
CA ASN A 237 12.63 19.58 4.96
C ASN A 237 11.78 18.69 4.03
N PHE A 238 11.14 19.30 3.01
CA PHE A 238 10.35 18.54 2.04
C PHE A 238 11.16 17.35 1.49
N THR A 239 10.49 16.21 1.34
CA THR A 239 11.16 14.99 0.86
C THR A 239 11.49 15.11 -0.64
N ASN A 240 12.70 14.72 -1.04
CA ASN A 240 13.10 14.77 -2.44
C ASN A 240 13.74 13.46 -2.89
#